data_AF-A0A1G9KTR4-F1
#
_entry.id   AF-A0A1G9KTR4-F1
#
_cell.length_a   1.000
_cell.length_b   1.000
_cell.length_c   1.000
_cell.angle_alpha   90.00
_cell.angle_beta   90.00
_cell.angle_gamma   90.00
#
_symmetry.space_group_name_H-M   'P 1'
#
loop_
_entity.id
_entity.type
_entity.pdbx_description
1 polymer ?
#
loop_
_entity_poly.entity_id
_entity_poly.type
_entity_poly.pdbx_seq_one_letter_code
_entity_poly.pdbx_strand_id
1 'polypeptide(L)'
;MAEQNELQKKWAKIVAKSWADEDYKQRLLNDPAAVMKEEGIDMPEGVKFKCVEATEKQAWLVLPPKPGKGCIEAGEERLAAILSSCCYMCS
;
A
#
# COMPACT_ATOMS: atom_id res chain seq x y z
N MET A 1 13.37 6.08 11.08
CA MET A 1 14.50 5.88 10.13
C MET A 1 14.82 4.39 9.94
N ALA A 2 15.21 3.64 10.99
CA ALA A 2 15.57 2.22 10.82
C ALA A 2 14.38 1.31 10.44
N GLU A 3 13.22 1.50 11.04
CA GLU A 3 12.04 0.63 10.84
C GLU A 3 11.41 0.77 9.44
N GLN A 4 11.40 2.00 8.88
CA GLN A 4 10.98 2.30 7.51
C GLN A 4 11.83 1.57 6.45
N ASN A 5 13.13 1.48 6.69
CA ASN A 5 14.08 0.82 5.79
C ASN A 5 13.86 -0.71 5.75
N GLU A 6 13.53 -1.31 6.89
CA GLU A 6 13.26 -2.75 6.97
C GLU A 6 11.95 -3.13 6.26
N LEU A 7 10.92 -2.28 6.35
CA LEU A 7 9.68 -2.49 5.61
C LEU A 7 9.91 -2.42 4.09
N GLN A 8 10.66 -1.42 3.61
CA GLN A 8 10.99 -1.32 2.19
C GLN A 8 11.74 -2.55 1.66
N LYS A 9 12.68 -3.10 2.44
CA LYS A 9 13.38 -4.34 2.07
C LYS A 9 12.42 -5.53 1.99
N LYS A 10 11.50 -5.67 2.94
CA LYS A 10 10.46 -6.72 2.91
C LYS A 10 9.57 -6.58 1.67
N TRP A 11 9.20 -5.35 1.31
CA TRP A 11 8.40 -5.08 0.12
C TRP A 11 9.14 -5.44 -1.16
N ALA A 12 10.40 -5.03 -1.30
CA ALA A 12 11.23 -5.39 -2.45
C ALA A 12 11.37 -6.91 -2.61
N LYS A 13 11.49 -7.64 -1.49
CA LYS A 13 11.54 -9.09 -1.48
C LYS A 13 10.22 -9.74 -1.94
N ILE A 14 9.07 -9.22 -1.48
CA ILE A 14 7.76 -9.69 -1.93
C ILE A 14 7.62 -9.49 -3.44
N VAL A 15 7.94 -8.30 -3.94
CA VAL A 15 7.87 -8.00 -5.38
C VAL A 15 8.77 -8.93 -6.20
N ALA A 16 10.02 -9.12 -5.76
CA ALA A 16 10.95 -10.02 -6.42
C ALA A 16 10.42 -11.48 -6.46
N LYS A 17 9.84 -11.97 -5.37
CA LYS A 17 9.21 -13.30 -5.32
C LYS A 17 8.01 -13.40 -6.26
N SER A 18 7.18 -12.36 -6.33
CA SER A 18 6.03 -12.34 -7.25
C SER A 18 6.42 -12.33 -8.72
N TRP A 19 7.63 -11.88 -9.08
CA TRP A 19 8.13 -12.00 -10.45
C TRP A 19 8.78 -13.35 -10.72
N ALA A 20 9.35 -14.00 -9.71
CA ALA A 20 10.00 -15.29 -9.83
C ALA A 20 9.03 -16.48 -9.81
N ASP A 21 7.89 -16.34 -9.11
CA ASP A 21 6.94 -17.42 -8.88
C ASP A 21 5.50 -16.94 -9.13
N GLU A 22 4.86 -17.56 -10.13
CA GLU A 22 3.50 -17.21 -10.55
C GLU A 22 2.44 -17.64 -9.53
N ASP A 23 2.65 -18.74 -8.80
CA ASP A 23 1.71 -19.19 -7.75
C ASP A 23 1.73 -18.21 -6.57
N TYR A 24 2.92 -17.77 -6.16
CA TYR A 24 3.10 -16.73 -5.15
C TYR A 24 2.44 -15.42 -5.59
N LYS A 25 2.57 -15.04 -6.87
CA LYS A 25 1.87 -13.86 -7.41
C LYS A 25 0.35 -14.02 -7.32
N GLN A 26 -0.19 -15.16 -7.75
CA GLN A 26 -1.63 -15.42 -7.67
C GLN A 26 -2.13 -15.37 -6.23
N ARG A 27 -1.38 -15.93 -5.28
CA ARG A 27 -1.68 -15.85 -3.84
C ARG A 27 -1.68 -14.41 -3.34
N LEU A 28 -0.68 -13.61 -3.72
CA LEU A 28 -0.58 -12.20 -3.34
C LEU A 28 -1.75 -11.36 -3.89
N LEU A 29 -2.20 -11.63 -5.12
CA LEU A 29 -3.35 -10.94 -5.72
C LEU A 29 -4.68 -11.31 -5.05
N ASN A 30 -4.82 -12.57 -4.61
CA ASN A 30 -6.04 -13.05 -3.96
C ASN A 30 -6.12 -12.67 -2.47
N ASP A 31 -5.06 -12.94 -1.70
CA ASP A 31 -5.00 -12.66 -0.27
C ASP A 31 -3.65 -12.00 0.10
N PRO A 32 -3.51 -10.69 -0.17
CA PRO A 32 -2.28 -9.97 0.12
C PRO A 32 -1.96 -9.92 1.62
N ALA A 33 -2.98 -10.00 2.48
CA ALA A 33 -2.82 -9.93 3.92
C ALA A 33 -2.13 -11.19 4.48
N ALA A 34 -2.55 -12.38 4.05
CA ALA A 34 -1.90 -13.62 4.43
C ALA A 34 -0.43 -13.64 3.98
N VAL A 35 -0.15 -13.24 2.73
CA VAL A 35 1.21 -13.26 2.18
C VAL A 35 2.13 -12.26 2.90
N MET A 36 1.64 -11.06 3.21
CA MET A 36 2.41 -10.07 3.97
C MET A 36 2.66 -10.53 5.42
N LYS A 37 1.69 -11.22 6.04
CA LYS A 37 1.86 -11.83 7.37
C LYS A 37 2.92 -12.93 7.37
N GLU A 38 3.00 -13.74 6.31
CA GLU A 38 4.05 -14.75 6.13
C GLU A 38 5.46 -14.13 6.05
N GLU A 39 5.60 -12.94 5.46
CA GLU A 39 6.86 -12.20 5.41
C GLU A 39 7.14 -11.36 6.69
N GLY A 40 6.30 -11.53 7.72
CA GLY A 40 6.46 -10.85 9.01
C GLY A 40 6.17 -9.35 8.96
N ILE A 41 5.23 -8.93 8.10
CA ILE A 41 4.68 -7.58 8.10
C ILE A 41 3.39 -7.62 8.93
N ASP A 42 3.38 -6.89 10.03
CA ASP A 42 2.18 -6.78 10.87
C ASP A 42 1.18 -5.83 10.20
N MET A 43 -0.06 -6.29 10.10
CA MET A 43 -1.13 -5.54 9.44
C MET A 43 -2.15 -5.06 10.47
N PRO A 44 -2.60 -3.80 10.39
CA PRO A 44 -3.63 -3.27 11.28
C PRO A 44 -4.93 -4.06 11.13
N GLU A 45 -5.49 -4.46 12.28
CA GLU A 45 -6.75 -5.19 12.33
C GLU A 45 -7.90 -4.38 11.72
N GLY A 46 -8.72 -5.02 10.89
CA GLY A 46 -9.86 -4.39 10.22
C GLY A 46 -9.54 -3.63 8.92
N VAL A 47 -8.27 -3.58 8.49
CA VAL A 47 -7.90 -3.00 7.19
C VAL A 47 -7.82 -4.08 6.12
N LYS A 48 -8.61 -3.92 5.04
CA LYS A 48 -8.54 -4.80 3.87
C LYS A 48 -7.52 -4.28 2.87
N PHE A 49 -6.48 -5.06 2.65
CA PHE A 49 -5.48 -4.78 1.61
C PHE A 49 -5.95 -5.36 0.28
N LYS A 50 -5.71 -4.63 -0.81
CA LYS A 50 -5.96 -5.10 -2.17
C LYS A 50 -4.69 -4.91 -2.99
N CYS A 51 -4.15 -5.99 -3.51
CA CYS A 51 -3.06 -5.96 -4.49
C CYS A 51 -3.66 -5.94 -5.89
N VAL A 52 -3.12 -5.11 -6.77
CA VAL A 52 -3.49 -5.05 -8.18
C VAL A 52 -2.23 -5.12 -9.02
N GLU A 53 -2.26 -5.92 -10.07
CA GLU A 53 -1.17 -5.93 -11.04
C GLU A 53 -1.27 -4.69 -11.92
N ALA A 54 -0.15 -3.99 -12.09
CA ALA A 54 -0.06 -2.90 -13.04
C ALA A 54 0.07 -3.48 -14.45
N THR A 55 -0.84 -3.08 -15.34
CA THR A 55 -0.76 -3.41 -16.77
C THR A 55 -0.60 -2.13 -17.57
N GLU A 56 -0.03 -2.22 -18.77
CA GLU A 56 0.27 -1.09 -19.66
C GLU A 56 -0.97 -0.26 -20.03
N LYS A 57 -2.17 -0.82 -19.86
CA LYS A 57 -3.45 -0.24 -20.26
C LYS A 57 -4.32 0.18 -19.07
N GLN A 58 -3.80 0.11 -17.84
CA GLN A 58 -4.57 0.41 -16.64
C GLN A 58 -3.85 1.42 -15.75
N ALA A 59 -4.57 2.48 -15.39
CA ALA A 59 -4.15 3.44 -14.37
C ALA A 59 -5.00 3.25 -13.12
N TRP A 60 -4.36 3.30 -11.95
CA TRP A 60 -5.03 3.16 -10.65
C TRP A 60 -4.97 4.48 -9.91
N LEU A 61 -6.13 4.99 -9.51
CA LEU A 61 -6.24 6.15 -8.62
C LEU A 61 -6.64 5.69 -7.23
N VAL A 62 -5.81 5.97 -6.22
CA VAL A 62 -6.15 5.70 -4.82
C VAL A 62 -6.79 6.95 -4.24
N LEU A 63 -8.10 6.89 -3.98
CA LEU A 63 -8.80 7.96 -3.29
C LEU A 63 -8.74 7.70 -1.78
N PRO A 64 -8.20 8.64 -0.99
CA PRO A 64 -8.20 8.51 0.46
C PRO A 64 -9.64 8.59 1.00
N PRO A 65 -9.92 8.00 2.17
CA PRO A 65 -11.20 8.18 2.84
C PRO A 65 -11.44 9.66 3.10
N LYS A 66 -12.71 10.08 3.02
CA LYS A 66 -13.09 11.47 3.31
C LYS A 66 -12.58 11.83 4.70
N PRO A 67 -11.78 12.89 4.85
CA PRO A 67 -11.22 13.22 6.14
C PRO A 67 -12.35 13.69 7.07
N GLY A 68 -12.18 13.48 8.38
CA GLY A 68 -13.21 13.80 9.38
C GLY A 68 -13.64 15.28 9.35
N LYS A 69 -14.78 15.60 9.96
CA LYS A 69 -15.44 16.92 9.92
C LYS A 69 -14.50 18.12 10.18
N GLY A 70 -13.44 17.95 10.97
CA GLY A 70 -12.46 19.01 11.28
C GLY A 70 -11.38 19.27 10.20
N CYS A 71 -11.28 18.45 9.17
CA CYS A 71 -10.32 18.62 8.07
C CYS A 71 -10.95 19.22 6.81
N ILE A 72 -12.28 19.35 6.76
CA ILE A 72 -13.03 19.81 5.60
C ILE A 72 -13.00 21.35 5.48
N GLU A 73 -12.67 22.05 6.58
CA GLU A 73 -12.52 23.51 6.62
C GLU A 73 -11.15 23.98 6.11
N ALA A 74 -10.23 23.05 5.89
CA ALA A 74 -8.97 23.32 5.23
C ALA A 74 -9.21 23.20 3.72
N GLY A 75 -9.41 24.34 3.04
CA GLY A 75 -9.71 24.42 1.60
C GLY A 75 -8.73 23.63 0.70
N GLU A 76 -9.03 23.58 -0.60
CA GLU A 76 -8.40 22.72 -1.63
C GLU A 76 -6.87 22.57 -1.54
N GLU A 77 -6.17 23.62 -1.10
CA GLU A 77 -4.71 23.66 -0.91
C GLU A 77 -4.17 22.67 0.16
N ARG A 78 -4.98 22.35 1.19
CA ARG A 78 -4.60 21.41 2.27
C ARG A 78 -4.97 19.96 1.96
N LEU A 79 -5.88 19.72 1.02
CA LEU A 79 -6.17 18.38 0.52
C LEU A 79 -4.96 17.78 -0.24
N ALA A 80 -4.21 18.62 -0.95
CA ALA A 80 -2.94 18.22 -1.57
C ALA A 80 -1.89 17.76 -0.54
N ALA A 81 -1.86 18.37 0.65
CA ALA A 81 -0.96 17.97 1.74
C ALA A 81 -1.37 16.62 2.37
N ILE A 82 -2.68 16.32 2.44
CA ILE A 82 -3.17 15.01 2.89
C ILE A 82 -2.84 13.93 1.86
N LEU A 83 -2.95 14.24 0.56
CA LEU A 83 -2.52 13.34 -0.52
C LEU A 83 -1.00 13.15 -0.53
N SER A 84 -0.23 14.20 -0.20
CA SER A 84 1.22 14.12 -0.01
C SER A 84 1.61 13.21 1.15
N SER A 85 0.84 13.22 2.24
CA SER A 85 1.01 12.30 3.38
C SER A 85 0.34 10.93 3.19
N CYS A 86 -0.43 10.75 2.10
CA CYS A 86 -0.96 9.45 1.69
C CYS A 86 0.00 8.70 0.76
N CYS A 87 1.24 9.17 0.66
CA CYS A 87 2.36 8.33 0.34
C CYS A 87 2.80 7.62 1.63
N TYR A 88 2.24 6.44 1.88
CA TYR A 88 2.82 5.46 2.80
C TYR A 88 4.22 4.97 2.34
N MET A 89 4.90 5.69 1.43
CA MET A 89 6.19 5.33 0.86
C MET A 89 6.93 6.53 0.23
N CYS A 90 7.18 7.62 0.97
CA CYS A 90 8.32 8.52 0.71
C CYS A 90 8.50 9.57 1.83
N SER A 91 9.29 9.25 2.85
CA SER A 91 10.15 10.17 3.63
C SER A 91 10.99 9.37 4.63
#